data_AF-A0A1B3WPG4-F1
#
_entry.id   AF-A0A1B3WPG4-F1
#
_cell.length_a   1.000
_cell.length_b   1.000
_cell.length_c   1.000
_cell.angle_alpha   90.00
_cell.angle_beta   90.00
_cell.angle_gamma   90.00
#
_symmetry.space_group_name_H-M   'P 1'
#
loop_
_entity.id
_entity.type
_entity.pdbx_description
1 polymer ?
#
loop_
_entity_poly.entity_id
_entity_poly.type
_entity_poly.pdbx_seq_one_letter_code
_entity_poly.pdbx_strand_id
1 'polypeptide(L)' 'METFIPDKSELEAVADFRKALAENDKSQLATFEEHETRELSGKLVIRIPKILHRELKDQAEANGVSLNQFILYKLAR' A
#
# COMPACT_ATOMS: atom_id res chain seq x y z
N MET A 1 -42.80 26.46 -8.80
CA MET A 1 -41.79 25.38 -8.94
C MET A 1 -41.65 25.13 -10.43
N GLU A 2 -40.63 25.72 -11.05
CA GLU A 2 -40.35 25.47 -12.46
C GLU A 2 -39.98 23.99 -12.62
N THR A 3 -40.68 23.29 -13.50
CA THR A 3 -40.40 21.90 -13.82
C THR A 3 -39.10 21.87 -14.60
N PHE A 4 -38.03 21.37 -13.98
CA PHE A 4 -36.78 21.08 -14.65
C PHE A 4 -37.01 19.99 -15.70
N ILE A 5 -36.99 20.37 -16.98
CA ILE A 5 -37.07 19.46 -18.11
C ILE A 5 -35.63 19.23 -18.56
N PRO A 6 -35.02 18.08 -18.25
CA PRO A 6 -33.62 17.84 -18.58
C PRO A 6 -33.41 17.83 -20.09
N ASP A 7 -32.34 18.47 -20.54
CA ASP A 7 -31.97 18.43 -21.95
C ASP A 7 -31.45 17.03 -22.33
N LYS A 8 -31.45 16.72 -23.64
CA LYS A 8 -31.04 15.41 -24.17
C LYS A 8 -29.64 15.00 -23.71
N SER A 9 -28.74 15.98 -23.56
CA SER A 9 -27.38 15.79 -23.05
C SER A 9 -27.35 15.32 -21.58
N GLU A 10 -28.27 15.80 -20.75
CA GLU A 10 -28.35 15.43 -19.34
C GLU A 10 -28.93 14.02 -19.16
N LEU A 11 -29.88 13.63 -20.02
CA LEU A 11 -30.41 12.28 -20.07
C LEU A 11 -29.34 11.25 -20.45
N GLU A 12 -28.48 11.60 -21.41
CA GLU A 12 -27.35 10.76 -21.84
C GLU A 12 -26.30 10.64 -20.73
N ALA A 13 -25.92 11.76 -20.10
CA ALA A 13 -25.00 11.77 -18.97
C ALA A 13 -25.51 10.92 -17.78
N VAL A 14 -26.82 10.97 -17.49
CA VAL A 14 -27.44 10.15 -16.44
C VAL A 14 -27.45 8.67 -16.83
N ALA A 15 -27.65 8.34 -18.11
CA ALA A 15 -27.62 6.97 -18.60
C ALA A 15 -26.21 6.38 -18.52
N ASP A 16 -25.19 7.14 -18.94
CA ASP A 16 -23.79 6.74 -18.85
C ASP A 16 -23.34 6.56 -17.40
N PHE A 17 -23.75 7.47 -16.51
CA PHE A 17 -23.47 7.35 -15.09
C PHE A 17 -24.15 6.12 -14.47
N ARG A 18 -25.41 5.84 -14.83
CA ARG A 18 -26.12 4.63 -14.38
C ARG A 18 -25.48 3.36 -14.91
N LYS A 19 -25.00 3.38 -16.15
CA LYS A 19 -24.28 2.26 -16.76
C LYS A 19 -22.94 2.02 -16.06
N ALA A 20 -22.17 3.08 -15.80
CA ALA A 20 -20.92 3.00 -15.02
C ALA A 20 -21.16 2.50 -13.58
N LEU A 21 -22.29 2.84 -12.96
CA LEU A 21 -22.68 2.29 -11.65
C LEU A 21 -23.08 0.83 -11.71
N ALA A 22 -23.75 0.39 -12.78
CA ALA A 22 -24.10 -1.01 -12.99
C ALA A 22 -22.88 -1.87 -13.37
N GLU A 23 -21.89 -1.29 -14.06
CA GLU A 23 -20.62 -1.89 -14.45
C GLU A 23 -19.55 -1.79 -13.34
N ASN A 24 -19.83 -1.13 -12.21
CA ASN A 24 -18.98 -1.15 -11.01
C ASN A 24 -19.03 -2.55 -10.36
N ASP A 25 -18.38 -3.49 -11.01
CA ASP A 25 -18.07 -4.82 -10.53
C ASP A 25 -17.19 -4.66 -9.28
N LYS A 26 -17.85 -4.65 -8.12
CA LYS A 26 -17.22 -4.50 -6.80
C LYS A 26 -16.14 -5.55 -6.54
N SER A 27 -16.04 -6.58 -7.37
CA SER A 27 -14.97 -7.58 -7.34
C SER A 27 -13.58 -7.01 -7.64
N GLN A 28 -13.48 -5.84 -8.30
CA GLN A 28 -12.19 -5.19 -8.58
C GLN A 28 -11.76 -4.15 -7.56
N LEU A 29 -12.63 -3.79 -6.61
CA LEU A 29 -12.31 -2.86 -5.54
C LEU A 29 -11.86 -3.65 -4.33
N ALA A 30 -10.54 -3.68 -4.10
CA ALA A 30 -10.01 -4.21 -2.86
C ALA A 30 -10.62 -3.43 -1.67
N THR A 31 -11.28 -4.14 -0.77
CA THR A 31 -11.83 -3.57 0.45
C THR A 31 -10.67 -3.12 1.35
N PHE A 32 -10.83 -2.05 2.14
CA PHE A 32 -9.79 -1.59 3.07
C PHE A 32 -9.29 -2.71 4.01
N GLU A 33 -10.17 -3.63 4.40
CA GLU A 33 -9.86 -4.86 5.17
C GLU A 33 -8.89 -5.82 4.45
N GLU A 34 -8.97 -5.91 3.12
CA GLU A 34 -8.08 -6.74 2.28
C GLU A 34 -6.68 -6.11 2.14
N HIS A 35 -6.54 -4.81 2.43
CA HIS A 35 -5.25 -4.15 2.52
C HIS A 35 -4.57 -4.37 3.87
N GLU A 36 -5.32 -4.48 4.97
CA GLU A 36 -4.74 -4.75 6.30
C GLU A 36 -4.26 -6.21 6.45
N THR A 37 -4.89 -7.14 5.74
CA THR A 37 -4.50 -8.56 5.69
C THR A 37 -3.35 -8.84 4.73
N ARG A 38 -2.80 -7.84 4.03
CA ARG A 38 -1.53 -7.97 3.28
C ARG A 38 -0.37 -8.18 4.23
N GLU A 39 -0.24 -9.44 4.61
CA GLU A 39 0.94 -10.16 5.07
C GLU A 39 1.92 -9.32 5.90
N LEU A 40 1.94 -9.57 7.20
CA LEU A 40 3.06 -9.24 8.08
C LEU A 40 4.34 -9.88 7.51
N SER A 41 4.97 -9.21 6.54
CA SER A 41 6.01 -9.76 5.67
C SER A 41 7.32 -10.02 6.41
N GLY A 42 7.46 -9.54 7.65
CA GLY A 42 8.71 -9.58 8.43
C GLY A 42 9.87 -8.83 7.77
N LYS A 43 9.63 -8.19 6.61
CA LYS A 43 10.63 -7.51 5.79
C LYS A 43 10.71 -6.05 6.17
N LEU A 44 11.86 -5.64 6.67
CA LEU A 44 12.16 -4.24 6.98
C LEU A 44 13.01 -3.63 5.86
N VAL A 45 12.46 -2.65 5.13
CA VAL A 45 13.20 -1.89 4.11
C VAL A 45 13.33 -0.45 4.59
N ILE A 46 14.53 -0.06 5.03
CA ILE A 46 14.82 1.29 5.52
C ILE A 46 16.06 1.87 4.85
N ARG A 47 16.10 3.21 4.73
CA ARG A 47 17.30 3.93 4.29
C ARG A 47 18.08 4.37 5.53
N ILE A 48 19.37 4.06 5.55
CA ILE A 48 20.29 4.46 6.63
C ILE A 48 21.55 5.10 6.05
N PRO A 49 22.23 5.99 6.81
CA PRO A 49 23.50 6.56 6.39
C PRO A 49 24.55 5.49 6.06
N LYS A 50 25.37 5.73 5.03
CA LYS A 50 26.41 4.78 4.58
C LYS A 50 27.41 4.41 5.68
N ILE A 51 27.73 5.36 6.55
CA ILE A 51 28.65 5.18 7.68
C ILE A 51 28.06 4.15 8.65
N LEU A 52 26.81 4.35 9.06
CA LEU A 52 26.10 3.43 9.95
C LEU A 52 25.97 2.03 9.36
N HIS A 53 25.61 1.92 8.07
CA HIS A 53 25.54 0.62 7.40
C HIS A 53 26.88 -0.13 7.45
N ARG A 54 28.00 0.59 7.22
CA ARG A 54 29.34 -0.01 7.28
C ARG A 54 29.67 -0.50 8.70
N GLU A 55 29.46 0.34 9.71
CA GLU A 55 29.74 -0.03 11.11
C GLU A 55 28.93 -1.25 11.56
N LEU A 56 27.65 -1.34 11.17
CA LEU A 56 26.81 -2.50 11.47
C LEU A 56 27.31 -3.76 10.76
N LYS A 57 27.78 -3.63 9.52
CA LYS A 57 28.35 -4.75 8.76
C LYS A 57 29.65 -5.26 9.39
N ASP A 58 30.57 -4.36 9.74
CA ASP A 58 31.86 -4.71 10.36
C ASP A 58 31.64 -5.40 11.70
N GLN A 59 30.68 -4.92 12.51
CA GLN A 59 30.29 -5.57 13.77
C GLN A 59 29.65 -6.94 13.54
N ALA A 60 28.79 -7.10 12.52
CA ALA A 60 28.18 -8.39 12.22
C ALA A 60 29.25 -9.43 11.79
N GLU A 61 30.19 -9.02 10.94
CA GLU A 61 31.32 -9.85 10.50
C GLU A 61 32.22 -10.25 11.67
N ALA A 62 32.55 -9.32 12.57
CA ALA A 62 33.33 -9.61 13.78
C ALA A 62 32.64 -10.61 14.72
N ASN A 63 31.31 -10.64 14.73
CA ASN A 63 30.52 -11.60 15.50
C ASN A 63 30.19 -12.89 14.72
N GLY A 64 30.62 -12.99 13.46
CA GLY A 64 30.36 -14.17 12.61
C GLY A 64 28.88 -14.38 12.26
N VAL A 65 28.06 -13.32 12.29
CA VAL A 65 26.61 -13.39 12.01
C VAL A 65 26.23 -12.56 10.79
N SER A 66 25.08 -12.88 10.18
CA SER A 66 24.56 -12.04 9.10
C SER A 66 24.17 -10.65 9.60
N LEU A 67 24.32 -9.64 8.73
CA LEU A 67 23.91 -8.26 9.03
C LEU A 67 22.44 -8.19 9.47
N ASN A 68 21.55 -8.95 8.84
CA ASN A 68 20.13 -8.97 9.22
C ASN A 68 19.91 -9.51 10.64
N GLN A 69 20.58 -10.60 11.01
CA GLN A 69 20.51 -11.15 12.38
C GLN A 69 21.07 -10.16 13.40
N PHE A 70 22.19 -9.50 13.07
CA PHE A 70 22.78 -8.48 13.93
C PHE A 70 21.84 -7.29 14.15
N ILE A 71 21.19 -6.81 13.08
CA ILE A 71 20.17 -5.74 13.17
C ILE A 71 18.99 -6.20 14.03
N LEU A 72 18.46 -7.40 13.82
CA LEU A 72 17.38 -7.94 14.63
C LEU A 72 17.76 -8.03 16.11
N TYR A 73 18.96 -8.53 16.42
CA TYR A 73 19.47 -8.56 17.79
C TYR A 73 19.53 -7.17 18.42
N LYS A 74 20.01 -6.17 17.67
CA LYS A 74 20.10 -4.77 18.13
C LYS A 74 18.73 -4.11 18.29
N LEU A 75 17.70 -4.56 17.58
CA LEU A 75 16.32 -4.05 17.70
C LEU A 75 15.51 -4.77 18.79
N ALA A 76 15.84 -6.04 19.08
CA ALA A 76 15.16 -6.84 20.09
C ALA A 76 15.65 -6.57 21.53
N ARG A 77 16.74 -5.83 21.68
CA ARG A 77 17.36 -5.46 22.96
C ARG A 77 17.21 -3.96 23.20
#